data_AF-A0A524CQV4-F1
#
_entry.id   AF-A0A524CQV4-F1
#
_cell.length_a   1.000
_cell.length_b   1.000
_cell.length_c   1.000
_cell.angle_alpha   90.00
_cell.angle_beta   90.00
_cell.angle_gamma   90.00
#
_symmetry.space_group_name_H-M   'P 1'
#
loop_
_entity.id
_entity.type
_entity.pdbx_description
1 polymer ?
#
loop_
_entity_poly.entity_id
_entity_poly.type
_entity_poly.pdbx_seq_one_letter_code
_entity_poly.pdbx_strand_id
1 'polypeptide(L)'
;MSERIKRINFNKINLEFECVKCGECCKGGYIISILKEDIIKWQKTEKIEYLQNITIDPNCISLEDLSKFNYKRNKSIEIIKKNHNEKKSDLNVEKIIEFIKKSHLYQGKDSNSYPIYTILPNLKHSPILIPRDFNIVLKGFELGLTYKIILNSKGDCPFLKLNLCSINDFKPKVCRKFPYDNNGTLREDDHFTSICRGLK
;
A
#
# COMPACT_ATOMS: atom_id res chain seq x y z
N MET A 1 6.90 -16.68 40.19
CA MET A 1 5.49 -16.73 39.74
C MET A 1 5.48 -16.67 38.23
N SER A 2 5.44 -17.83 37.57
CA SER A 2 5.32 -17.93 36.11
C SER A 2 3.84 -18.07 35.76
N GLU A 3 3.22 -17.02 35.24
CA GLU A 3 1.88 -17.13 34.67
C GLU A 3 1.96 -17.95 33.38
N ARG A 4 1.47 -19.20 33.49
CA ARG A 4 1.23 -20.09 32.37
C ARG A 4 0.26 -19.40 31.41
N ILE A 5 0.76 -19.01 30.24
CA ILE A 5 -0.06 -18.72 29.06
C ILE A 5 -0.91 -19.97 28.80
N LYS A 6 -2.22 -19.87 29.08
CA LYS A 6 -3.19 -20.90 28.72
C LYS A 6 -3.19 -21.00 27.20
N ARG A 7 -2.58 -22.07 26.66
CA ARG A 7 -2.76 -22.46 25.26
C ARG A 7 -4.24 -22.74 25.07
N ILE A 8 -4.93 -21.84 24.39
CA ILE A 8 -6.32 -22.02 23.98
C ILE A 8 -6.31 -23.16 22.95
N ASN A 9 -7.17 -24.14 23.17
CA ASN A 9 -7.32 -25.30 22.30
C ASN A 9 -8.12 -24.85 21.06
N PHE A 10 -7.44 -24.59 19.94
CA PHE A 10 -8.00 -23.97 18.72
C PHE A 10 -8.95 -24.86 17.90
N ASN A 11 -9.35 -26.02 18.42
CA ASN A 11 -10.35 -26.83 17.73
C ASN A 11 -11.74 -26.18 17.90
N LYS A 12 -12.14 -25.43 16.86
CA LYS A 12 -13.52 -24.98 16.57
C LYS A 12 -14.01 -23.73 17.33
N ILE A 13 -13.24 -22.65 17.31
CA ILE A 13 -13.82 -21.33 17.63
C ILE A 13 -14.30 -20.71 16.31
N ASN A 14 -15.62 -20.66 16.10
CA ASN A 14 -16.21 -19.84 15.04
C ASN A 14 -16.10 -18.37 15.47
N LEU A 15 -14.93 -17.77 15.26
CA LEU A 15 -14.73 -16.36 15.54
C LEU A 15 -15.53 -15.52 14.53
N GLU A 16 -16.31 -14.57 15.04
CA GLU A 16 -16.99 -13.58 14.21
C GLU A 16 -16.24 -12.24 14.28
N PHE A 17 -16.30 -11.45 13.21
CA PHE A 17 -15.65 -10.14 13.17
C PHE A 17 -16.62 -9.01 12.80
N GLU A 18 -16.61 -7.98 13.64
CA GLU A 18 -17.26 -6.70 13.36
C GLU A 18 -16.30 -5.53 13.62
N CYS A 19 -16.13 -4.64 12.64
CA CYS A 19 -15.21 -3.52 12.78
C CYS A 19 -15.76 -2.44 13.73
N VAL A 20 -15.28 -2.41 14.98
CA VAL A 20 -15.62 -1.40 16.00
C VAL A 20 -14.84 -0.06 15.86
N LYS A 21 -14.25 0.20 14.69
CA LYS A 21 -13.48 1.43 14.35
C LYS A 21 -12.31 1.78 15.29
N CYS A 22 -11.84 0.83 16.12
CA CYS A 22 -10.80 1.02 17.15
C CYS A 22 -9.39 1.43 16.69
N GLY A 23 -9.14 1.48 15.38
CA GLY A 23 -7.85 1.94 14.84
C GLY A 23 -6.65 1.01 15.06
N GLU A 24 -6.79 -0.16 15.69
CA GLU A 24 -5.65 -1.06 15.94
C GLU A 24 -5.01 -1.55 14.63
N CYS A 25 -5.81 -1.84 13.60
CA CYS A 25 -5.31 -2.15 12.25
C CYS A 25 -4.59 -0.99 11.55
N CYS A 26 -4.73 0.22 12.07
CA CYS A 26 -4.06 1.41 11.57
C CYS A 26 -2.69 1.62 12.24
N LYS A 27 -2.38 0.85 13.29
CA LYS A 27 -1.08 0.82 13.94
C LYS A 27 -0.26 -0.34 13.37
N GLY A 28 1.05 -0.16 13.22
CA GLY A 28 1.94 -1.29 12.95
C GLY A 28 2.39 -1.53 11.49
N GLY A 29 2.65 -0.48 10.72
CA GLY A 29 3.64 -0.54 9.63
C GLY A 29 3.27 -1.35 8.38
N TYR A 30 2.04 -1.85 8.24
CA TYR A 30 1.62 -2.57 7.03
C TYR A 30 1.50 -1.63 5.83
N ILE A 31 1.98 -2.07 4.66
CA ILE A 31 1.78 -1.33 3.41
C ILE A 31 0.29 -1.32 3.06
N ILE A 32 -0.28 -0.13 2.97
CA ILE A 32 -1.67 0.06 2.55
C ILE A 32 -1.67 0.40 1.06
N SER A 33 -1.72 -0.62 0.20
CA SER A 33 -1.83 -0.44 -1.25
C SER A 33 -3.21 0.13 -1.62
N ILE A 34 -3.21 1.07 -2.57
CA ILE A 34 -4.40 1.70 -3.12
C ILE A 34 -4.79 1.02 -4.42
N LEU A 35 -6.08 0.72 -4.57
CA LEU A 35 -6.62 0.17 -5.82
C LEU A 35 -7.34 1.24 -6.64
N LYS A 36 -7.53 0.97 -7.93
CA LYS A 36 -8.26 1.85 -8.85
C LYS A 36 -9.66 2.16 -8.34
N GLU A 37 -10.36 1.18 -7.77
CA GLU A 37 -11.71 1.37 -7.24
C GLU A 37 -11.74 2.30 -6.02
N ASP A 38 -10.67 2.31 -5.22
CA ASP A 38 -10.56 3.20 -4.05
C ASP A 38 -10.42 4.66 -4.52
N ILE A 39 -9.62 4.91 -5.55
CA ILE A 39 -9.47 6.24 -6.16
C ILE A 39 -10.78 6.72 -6.79
N ILE A 40 -11.47 5.86 -7.56
CA ILE A 40 -12.76 6.21 -8.16
C ILE A 40 -13.77 6.58 -7.07
N LYS A 41 -13.79 5.83 -5.95
CA LYS A 41 -14.64 6.13 -4.81
C LYS A 41 -14.30 7.49 -4.21
N TRP A 42 -13.03 7.74 -3.90
CA TRP A 42 -12.58 8.98 -3.28
C TRP A 42 -12.81 10.21 -4.16
N GLN A 43 -12.61 10.09 -5.47
CA GLN A 43 -12.88 11.14 -6.45
C GLN A 43 -14.37 11.49 -6.50
N LYS A 44 -15.26 10.48 -6.55
CA LYS A 44 -16.73 10.69 -6.55
C LYS A 44 -17.23 11.33 -5.25
N THR A 45 -16.54 11.10 -4.15
CA THR A 45 -16.92 11.61 -2.82
C THR A 45 -16.07 12.81 -2.39
N GLU A 46 -15.37 13.44 -3.35
CA GLU A 46 -14.59 14.67 -3.19
C GLU A 46 -13.56 14.65 -2.05
N LYS A 47 -12.94 13.48 -1.79
CA LYS A 47 -11.93 13.29 -0.74
C LYS A 47 -10.54 13.74 -1.17
N ILE A 48 -10.45 14.94 -1.74
CA ILE A 48 -9.22 15.51 -2.29
C ILE A 48 -8.11 15.56 -1.21
N GLU A 49 -8.48 15.77 0.05
CA GLU A 49 -7.55 15.81 1.18
C GLU A 49 -6.80 14.48 1.44
N TYR A 50 -7.22 13.37 0.82
CA TYR A 50 -6.52 12.09 0.92
C TYR A 50 -5.31 12.02 0.01
N LEU A 51 -5.26 12.82 -1.08
CA LEU A 51 -4.16 12.82 -2.06
C LEU A 51 -2.79 13.03 -1.43
N GLN A 52 -2.68 13.94 -0.45
CA GLN A 52 -1.43 14.24 0.24
C GLN A 52 -0.84 13.02 0.99
N ASN A 53 -1.65 12.00 1.22
CA ASN A 53 -1.25 10.77 1.92
C ASN A 53 -0.96 9.62 0.95
N ILE A 54 -0.99 9.85 -0.36
CA ILE A 54 -0.77 8.83 -1.39
C ILE A 54 0.60 9.06 -2.03
N THR A 55 1.39 8.00 -2.18
CA THR A 55 2.65 8.01 -2.94
C THR A 55 2.68 6.86 -3.92
N ILE A 56 3.49 6.99 -4.98
CA ILE A 56 3.94 5.83 -5.76
C ILE A 56 4.62 4.84 -4.81
N ASP A 57 4.33 3.55 -4.96
CA ASP A 57 5.08 2.49 -4.30
C ASP A 57 6.46 2.37 -4.98
N PRO A 58 7.57 2.65 -4.28
CA PRO A 58 8.90 2.63 -4.89
C PRO A 58 9.27 1.28 -5.51
N ASN A 59 8.65 0.17 -5.06
CA ASN A 59 8.89 -1.15 -5.63
C ASN A 59 8.51 -1.23 -7.12
N CYS A 60 7.43 -0.55 -7.56
CA CYS A 60 7.01 -0.62 -8.96
C CYS A 60 7.89 0.19 -9.92
N ILE A 61 8.81 0.98 -9.39
CA ILE A 61 9.80 1.79 -10.12
C ILE A 61 11.23 1.45 -9.71
N SER A 62 11.46 0.32 -9.04
CA SER A 62 12.76 -0.08 -8.51
C SER A 62 13.74 -0.54 -9.60
N LEU A 63 15.03 -0.29 -9.40
CA LEU A 63 16.15 -0.81 -10.19
C LEU A 63 16.61 -2.20 -9.71
N GLU A 64 16.32 -2.59 -8.46
CA GLU A 64 16.71 -3.92 -7.96
C GLU A 64 15.92 -5.05 -8.64
N ASP A 65 14.69 -4.75 -9.09
CA ASP A 65 13.90 -5.62 -9.98
C ASP A 65 14.53 -5.82 -11.38
N LEU A 66 15.62 -5.11 -11.70
CA LEU A 66 16.42 -5.33 -12.91
C LEU A 66 17.68 -6.16 -12.68
N SER A 67 18.13 -6.36 -11.43
CA SER A 67 19.49 -6.87 -11.15
C SER A 67 19.60 -8.15 -10.31
N LYS A 68 18.53 -8.65 -9.65
CA LYS A 68 18.62 -9.90 -8.86
C LYS A 68 17.41 -10.83 -9.04
N PHE A 69 17.65 -11.96 -9.72
CA PHE A 69 16.92 -13.24 -9.57
C PHE A 69 15.38 -13.27 -9.73
N ASN A 70 14.90 -13.43 -10.97
CA ASN A 70 14.10 -14.55 -11.49
C ASN A 70 13.10 -15.39 -10.63
N TYR A 71 12.57 -14.97 -9.48
CA TYR A 71 11.52 -15.74 -8.78
C TYR A 71 10.47 -14.84 -8.10
N LYS A 72 9.27 -14.80 -8.70
CA LYS A 72 8.05 -14.06 -8.30
C LYS A 72 7.90 -12.60 -8.79
N ARG A 73 8.03 -12.43 -10.11
CA ARG A 73 7.15 -11.64 -11.01
C ARG A 73 6.18 -10.63 -10.33
N ASN A 74 6.59 -9.37 -10.23
CA ASN A 74 5.66 -8.25 -10.12
C ASN A 74 5.07 -7.91 -11.50
N LYS A 75 3.74 -7.84 -11.59
CA LYS A 75 2.97 -7.63 -12.84
C LYS A 75 3.32 -6.34 -13.59
N SER A 76 3.81 -5.30 -12.94
CA SER A 76 4.04 -3.99 -13.56
C SER A 76 5.10 -4.03 -14.66
N ILE A 77 6.26 -4.65 -14.40
CA ILE A 77 7.35 -4.78 -15.39
C ILE A 77 6.98 -5.81 -16.46
N GLU A 78 6.23 -6.86 -16.11
CA GLU A 78 5.69 -7.79 -17.10
C GLU A 78 4.66 -7.16 -18.03
N ILE A 79 3.82 -6.24 -17.56
CA ILE A 79 2.89 -5.50 -18.43
C ILE A 79 3.68 -4.57 -19.36
N ILE A 80 4.78 -3.98 -18.88
CA ILE A 80 5.69 -3.17 -19.70
C ILE A 80 6.43 -4.02 -20.74
N LYS A 81 6.86 -5.24 -20.39
CA LYS A 81 7.63 -6.16 -21.27
C LYS A 81 6.77 -7.05 -22.18
N LYS A 82 5.57 -7.48 -21.77
CA LYS A 82 4.64 -8.27 -22.63
C LYS A 82 4.11 -7.46 -23.81
N ASN A 83 4.17 -6.13 -23.71
CA ASN A 83 3.70 -5.21 -24.73
C ASN A 83 4.87 -4.63 -25.56
N HIS A 84 5.72 -5.47 -26.17
CA HIS A 84 6.60 -5.21 -27.34
C HIS A 84 8.14 -5.32 -27.17
N ASN A 85 8.78 -5.71 -28.30
CA ASN A 85 10.21 -5.75 -28.65
C ASN A 85 11.09 -4.70 -27.94
N GLU A 86 12.30 -5.13 -27.56
CA GLU A 86 13.31 -4.47 -26.71
C GLU A 86 13.66 -3.00 -27.03
N LYS A 87 13.44 -2.49 -28.25
CA LYS A 87 13.57 -1.05 -28.56
C LYS A 87 12.40 -0.17 -28.06
N LYS A 88 11.24 -0.78 -27.78
CA LYS A 88 10.01 -0.12 -27.34
C LYS A 88 9.89 -0.07 -25.81
N SER A 89 10.66 -0.89 -25.09
CA SER A 89 10.72 -0.86 -23.61
C SER A 89 11.44 0.38 -23.08
N ASP A 90 12.54 0.80 -23.72
CA ASP A 90 13.30 1.99 -23.30
C ASP A 90 12.44 3.26 -23.47
N LEU A 91 11.72 3.35 -24.59
CA LEU A 91 10.76 4.42 -24.87
C LEU A 91 9.58 4.45 -23.87
N ASN A 92 9.28 3.34 -23.19
CA ASN A 92 8.21 3.25 -22.20
C ASN A 92 8.72 3.67 -20.80
N VAL A 93 9.96 3.33 -20.47
CA VAL A 93 10.63 3.78 -19.23
C VAL A 93 10.78 5.29 -19.23
N GLU A 94 11.25 5.89 -20.32
CA GLU A 94 11.35 7.36 -20.46
C GLU A 94 9.98 8.04 -20.30
N LYS A 95 8.92 7.47 -20.90
CA LYS A 95 7.55 7.98 -20.74
C LYS A 95 7.08 7.94 -19.28
N ILE A 96 7.38 6.87 -18.56
CA ILE A 96 7.05 6.75 -17.14
C ILE A 96 7.83 7.79 -16.32
N ILE A 97 9.13 7.94 -16.57
CA ILE A 97 9.97 8.93 -15.89
C ILE A 97 9.43 10.34 -16.12
N GLU A 98 9.14 10.72 -17.37
CA GLU A 98 8.61 12.04 -17.71
C GLU A 98 7.20 12.26 -17.14
N PHE A 99 6.35 11.23 -17.17
CA PHE A 99 5.05 11.27 -16.51
C PHE A 99 5.20 11.57 -15.01
N ILE A 100 6.06 10.83 -14.31
CA ILE A 100 6.29 11.01 -12.87
C ILE A 100 6.81 12.42 -12.58
N LYS A 101 7.84 12.88 -13.30
CA LYS A 101 8.42 14.23 -13.11
C LYS A 101 7.40 15.35 -13.28
N LYS A 102 6.50 15.23 -14.26
CA LYS A 102 5.52 16.27 -14.58
C LYS A 102 4.31 16.24 -13.62
N SER A 103 3.87 15.04 -13.24
CA SER A 103 2.59 14.83 -12.57
C SER A 103 2.68 14.53 -11.07
N HIS A 104 3.87 14.24 -10.54
CA HIS A 104 4.09 14.00 -9.11
C HIS A 104 4.95 15.10 -8.47
N LEU A 105 4.62 15.43 -7.23
CA LEU A 105 5.41 16.30 -6.37
C LEU A 105 6.34 15.44 -5.51
N TYR A 106 7.62 15.75 -5.56
CA TYR A 106 8.61 15.12 -4.68
C TYR A 106 8.56 15.76 -3.28
N GLN A 107 8.37 14.94 -2.24
CA GLN A 107 8.30 15.39 -0.84
C GLN A 107 9.43 14.85 0.04
N GLY A 108 10.50 14.33 -0.56
CA GLY A 108 11.62 13.76 0.17
C GLY A 108 11.63 12.23 0.11
N LYS A 109 12.14 11.60 1.16
CA LYS A 109 12.36 10.16 1.23
C LYS A 109 11.54 9.53 2.35
N ASP A 110 11.03 8.33 2.09
CA ASP A 110 10.38 7.50 3.09
C ASP A 110 11.42 7.09 4.16
N SER A 111 10.98 6.93 5.41
CA SER A 111 11.84 6.53 6.54
C SER A 111 12.14 5.04 6.58
N ASN A 112 11.80 4.29 5.53
CA ASN A 112 12.04 2.85 5.47
C ASN A 112 13.51 2.50 5.68
N SER A 113 13.73 1.45 6.44
CA SER A 113 15.05 0.93 6.82
C SER A 113 15.86 0.40 5.62
N TYR A 114 15.19 0.08 4.51
CA TYR A 114 15.81 -0.47 3.31
C TYR A 114 15.70 0.51 2.14
N PRO A 115 16.82 1.02 1.61
CA PRO A 115 16.81 1.95 0.50
C PRO A 115 16.40 1.27 -0.82
N ILE A 116 15.29 1.68 -1.43
CA ILE A 116 14.89 1.20 -2.77
C ILE A 116 15.43 2.17 -3.82
N TYR A 117 16.37 1.71 -4.64
CA TYR A 117 16.87 2.46 -5.79
C TYR A 117 15.83 2.46 -6.91
N THR A 118 15.55 3.61 -7.52
CA THR A 118 14.49 3.72 -8.53
C THR A 118 15.02 4.15 -9.89
N ILE A 119 14.22 3.96 -10.96
CA ILE A 119 14.52 4.42 -12.32
C ILE A 119 14.64 5.95 -12.45
N LEU A 120 14.43 6.70 -11.37
CA LEU A 120 14.48 8.15 -11.35
C LEU A 120 15.92 8.62 -11.02
N PRO A 121 16.67 9.17 -11.99
CA PRO A 121 18.14 9.31 -11.91
C PRO A 121 18.65 10.19 -10.77
N ASN A 122 17.81 11.09 -10.24
CA ASN A 122 18.19 12.05 -9.20
C ASN A 122 17.44 11.85 -7.87
N LEU A 123 16.52 10.87 -7.81
CA LEU A 123 15.70 10.62 -6.63
C LEU A 123 16.21 9.36 -5.97
N LYS A 124 17.08 9.54 -4.97
CA LYS A 124 17.91 8.50 -4.33
C LYS A 124 17.14 7.23 -3.92
N HIS A 125 16.79 7.10 -2.64
CA HIS A 125 16.20 5.87 -2.11
C HIS A 125 14.78 6.14 -1.65
N SER A 126 13.84 5.30 -2.06
CA SER A 126 12.45 5.29 -1.58
C SER A 126 11.79 6.68 -1.63
N PRO A 127 11.72 7.32 -2.81
CA PRO A 127 11.18 8.68 -2.93
C PRO A 127 9.68 8.74 -2.60
N ILE A 128 9.27 9.82 -1.94
CA ILE A 128 7.86 10.15 -1.74
C ILE A 128 7.40 11.01 -2.91
N LEU A 129 6.48 10.48 -3.71
CA LEU A 129 6.01 11.04 -4.98
C LEU A 129 4.49 11.19 -4.93
N ILE A 130 4.03 12.39 -4.55
CA ILE A 130 2.61 12.69 -4.35
C ILE A 130 1.96 13.05 -5.69
N PRO A 131 0.87 12.39 -6.10
CA PRO A 131 0.14 12.79 -7.30
C PRO A 131 -0.55 14.15 -7.10
N ARG A 132 -0.58 15.01 -8.13
CA ARG A 132 -1.26 16.31 -8.03
C ARG A 132 -2.78 16.21 -7.95
N ASP A 133 -3.37 15.14 -8.49
CA ASP A 133 -4.82 14.89 -8.47
C ASP A 133 -5.12 13.38 -8.65
N PHE A 134 -6.41 12.99 -8.54
CA PHE A 134 -6.83 11.61 -8.70
C PHE A 134 -6.74 11.10 -10.15
N ASN A 135 -6.89 11.97 -11.16
CA ASN A 135 -6.75 11.57 -12.56
C ASN A 135 -5.32 11.13 -12.87
N ILE A 136 -4.33 11.75 -12.23
CA ILE A 136 -2.93 11.34 -12.31
C ILE A 136 -2.73 9.95 -11.72
N VAL A 137 -3.38 9.62 -10.60
CA VAL A 137 -3.32 8.27 -10.01
C VAL A 137 -3.92 7.24 -10.98
N LEU A 138 -5.10 7.55 -11.53
CA LEU A 138 -5.77 6.70 -12.52
C LEU A 138 -4.89 6.48 -13.76
N LYS A 139 -4.26 7.55 -14.27
CA LYS A 139 -3.33 7.44 -15.40
C LYS A 139 -2.09 6.64 -15.05
N GLY A 140 -1.58 6.79 -13.82
CA GLY A 140 -0.46 6.00 -13.31
C GLY A 140 -0.77 4.51 -13.32
N PHE A 141 -1.98 4.10 -12.91
CA PHE A 141 -2.39 2.69 -13.00
C PHE A 141 -2.37 2.15 -14.44
N GLU A 142 -2.79 2.96 -15.43
CA GLU A 142 -2.71 2.58 -16.85
C GLU A 142 -1.26 2.40 -17.34
N LEU A 143 -0.32 3.13 -16.74
CA LEU A 143 1.11 3.02 -17.00
C LEU A 143 1.80 1.93 -16.16
N GLY A 144 1.03 1.17 -15.36
CA GLY A 144 1.55 0.08 -14.53
C GLY A 144 2.14 0.53 -13.18
N LEU A 145 1.99 1.80 -12.80
CA LEU A 145 2.38 2.28 -11.48
C LEU A 145 1.41 1.77 -10.41
N THR A 146 1.94 1.49 -9.23
CA THR A 146 1.15 1.19 -8.04
C THR A 146 1.32 2.30 -7.01
N TYR A 147 0.30 2.46 -6.17
CA TYR A 147 0.25 3.52 -5.17
C TYR A 147 -0.01 2.94 -3.78
N LYS A 148 0.54 3.57 -2.76
CA LYS A 148 0.35 3.22 -1.35
C LYS A 148 0.06 4.45 -0.51
N ILE A 149 -0.49 4.24 0.69
CA ILE A 149 -0.58 5.28 1.71
C ILE A 149 0.79 5.48 2.37
N ILE A 150 1.14 6.75 2.60
CA ILE A 150 2.33 7.15 3.36
C ILE A 150 2.02 7.00 4.84
N LEU A 151 2.81 6.19 5.54
CA LEU A 151 2.70 6.04 6.99
C LEU A 151 3.49 7.14 7.69
N ASN A 152 3.12 7.46 8.93
CA ASN A 152 3.88 8.40 9.75
C ASN A 152 5.22 7.79 10.21
N SER A 153 6.04 8.57 10.93
CA SER A 153 7.35 8.12 11.43
C SER A 153 7.30 6.94 12.41
N LYS A 154 6.13 6.64 12.98
CA LYS A 154 5.88 5.47 13.85
C LYS A 154 5.34 4.26 13.08
N GLY A 155 5.12 4.40 11.77
CA GLY A 155 4.48 3.39 10.94
C GLY A 155 2.95 3.34 11.11
N ASP A 156 2.33 4.36 11.71
CA ASP A 156 0.87 4.41 11.79
C ASP A 156 0.27 5.05 10.53
N CYS A 157 -0.95 4.63 10.22
CA CYS A 157 -1.75 5.22 9.16
C CYS A 157 -2.06 6.70 9.47
N PRO A 158 -1.93 7.61 8.50
CA PRO A 158 -2.20 9.05 8.68
C PRO A 158 -3.67 9.35 9.00
N PHE A 159 -4.54 8.36 8.81
CA PHE A 159 -5.97 8.45 9.10
C PHE A 159 -6.33 7.95 10.51
N LEU A 160 -5.35 7.56 11.32
CA LEU A 160 -5.55 7.29 12.75
C LEU A 160 -5.66 8.63 13.50
N LYS A 161 -6.87 9.01 13.91
CA LYS A 161 -7.14 10.23 14.67
C LYS A 161 -7.81 9.89 15.99
N LEU A 162 -7.26 10.35 17.12
CA LEU A 162 -7.79 10.06 18.46
C LEU A 162 -7.99 8.55 18.70
N ASN A 163 -7.05 7.72 18.24
CA ASN A 163 -7.13 6.24 18.26
C ASN A 163 -8.31 5.63 17.47
N LEU A 164 -8.91 6.38 16.54
CA LEU A 164 -10.00 5.91 15.68
C LEU A 164 -9.62 6.01 14.20
N CYS A 165 -10.17 5.11 13.40
CA CYS A 165 -10.02 5.16 11.95
C CYS A 165 -10.93 6.24 11.35
N SER A 166 -10.36 7.39 10.99
CA SER A 166 -11.13 8.55 10.48
C SER A 166 -11.70 8.38 9.07
N ILE A 167 -11.19 7.39 8.31
CA ILE A 167 -11.67 7.09 6.95
C ILE A 167 -12.51 5.82 6.88
N ASN A 168 -13.13 5.40 7.99
CA ASN A 168 -13.82 4.12 8.09
C ASN A 168 -14.80 3.85 6.93
N ASP A 169 -15.63 4.85 6.60
CA ASP A 169 -16.65 4.74 5.55
C ASP A 169 -16.04 4.77 4.13
N PHE A 170 -14.81 5.27 4.00
CA PHE A 170 -14.05 5.39 2.76
C PHE A 170 -12.79 4.51 2.73
N LYS A 171 -12.73 3.46 3.56
CA LYS A 171 -11.55 2.60 3.65
C LYS A 171 -11.13 2.03 2.29
N PRO A 172 -9.82 2.04 1.99
CA PRO A 172 -9.27 1.27 0.89
C PRO A 172 -9.69 -0.19 1.00
N LYS A 173 -9.77 -0.89 -0.14
CA LYS A 173 -10.18 -2.29 -0.17
C LYS A 173 -9.30 -3.16 0.73
N VAL A 174 -7.99 -2.92 0.78
CA VAL A 174 -7.08 -3.66 1.66
C VAL A 174 -7.42 -3.46 3.14
N CYS A 175 -7.82 -2.24 3.55
CA CYS A 175 -8.26 -1.97 4.92
C CYS A 175 -9.62 -2.60 5.25
N ARG A 176 -10.49 -2.78 4.24
CA ARG A 176 -11.79 -3.46 4.41
C ARG A 176 -11.63 -4.98 4.51
N LYS A 177 -10.59 -5.53 3.90
CA LYS A 177 -10.24 -6.95 4.02
C LYS A 177 -9.71 -7.29 5.40
N PHE A 178 -9.18 -6.34 6.16
CA PHE A 178 -8.77 -6.64 7.52
C PHE A 178 -9.99 -7.11 8.34
N PRO A 179 -9.93 -8.28 8.99
CA PRO A 179 -8.76 -9.10 9.26
C PRO A 179 -8.72 -10.46 8.55
N TYR A 180 -9.38 -10.56 7.41
CA TYR A 180 -9.39 -11.75 6.58
C TYR A 180 -8.09 -11.90 5.79
N ASP A 181 -7.69 -13.15 5.56
CA ASP A 181 -6.59 -13.52 4.68
C ASP A 181 -6.97 -13.41 3.19
N ASN A 182 -6.10 -13.90 2.30
CA ASN A 182 -6.36 -13.89 0.86
C ASN A 182 -7.48 -14.84 0.43
N ASN A 183 -7.80 -15.85 1.23
CA ASN A 183 -8.89 -16.80 1.00
C ASN A 183 -10.23 -16.28 1.55
N GLY A 184 -10.23 -15.15 2.26
CA GLY A 184 -11.41 -14.63 2.94
C GLY A 184 -11.65 -15.29 4.29
N THR A 185 -10.69 -16.08 4.79
CA THR A 185 -10.76 -16.70 6.10
C THR A 185 -10.27 -15.72 7.15
N LEU A 186 -10.95 -15.66 8.29
CA LEU A 186 -10.49 -14.83 9.41
C LEU A 186 -9.09 -15.27 9.83
N ARG A 187 -8.18 -14.31 10.02
CA ARG A 187 -6.84 -14.63 10.53
C ARG A 187 -6.94 -15.12 11.98
N GLU A 188 -6.17 -16.15 12.31
CA GLU A 188 -6.12 -16.74 13.64
C GLU A 188 -4.75 -16.61 14.32
N ASP A 189 -3.80 -15.90 13.70
CA ASP A 189 -2.47 -15.74 14.31
C ASP A 189 -2.53 -15.00 15.66
N ASP A 190 -1.74 -15.47 16.64
CA ASP A 190 -1.73 -14.98 18.02
C ASP A 190 -1.54 -13.46 18.13
N HIS A 191 -0.75 -12.89 17.22
CA HIS A 191 -0.55 -11.44 17.15
C HIS A 191 -1.84 -10.72 16.73
N PHE A 192 -2.53 -11.22 15.71
CA PHE A 192 -3.79 -10.65 15.26
C PHE A 192 -4.91 -10.77 16.30
N THR A 193 -5.11 -11.97 16.86
CA THR A 193 -6.18 -12.24 17.82
C THR A 193 -6.01 -11.44 19.11
N SER A 194 -4.76 -11.08 19.48
CA SER A 194 -4.48 -10.24 20.64
C SER A 194 -4.71 -8.74 20.42
N ILE A 195 -4.69 -8.24 19.18
CA ILE A 195 -4.85 -6.79 18.91
C ILE A 195 -6.26 -6.41 18.42
N CYS A 196 -7.01 -7.35 17.84
CA CYS A 196 -8.27 -7.03 17.18
C CYS A 196 -9.46 -6.98 18.15
N ARG A 197 -9.85 -5.77 18.54
CA ARG A 197 -11.02 -5.53 19.42
C ARG A 197 -12.40 -5.85 18.80
N GLY A 198 -12.43 -6.22 17.52
CA GLY A 198 -13.66 -6.53 16.79
C GLY A 198 -14.00 -8.02 16.73
N LEU A 199 -13.14 -8.87 17.29
CA LEU A 199 -13.36 -10.32 17.36
C LEU A 199 -14.34 -10.65 18.48
N LYS A 200 -15.29 -11.54 18.19
CA LYS A 200 -16.31 -12.06 19.11
C LYS A 200 -16.32 -13.58 19.11
#